data_AF-A0A3E4KA11-F1
#
_entry.id   AF-A0A3E4KA11-F1
#
_cell.length_a   1.000
_cell.length_b   1.000
_cell.length_c   1.000
_cell.angle_alpha   90.00
_cell.angle_beta   90.00
_cell.angle_gamma   90.00
#
_symmetry.space_group_name_H-M   'P 1'
#
loop_
_entity.id
_entity.type
_entity.pdbx_description
1 polymer ?
#
loop_
_entity_poly.entity_id
_entity_poly.type
_entity_poly.pdbx_seq_one_letter_code
_entity_poly.pdbx_strand_id
1 'polypeptide(L)'
;MFYSIIGIALLLLSAVTIACMVVFEVRDHKVGKPLPGKRKFQKPYSQAFLDAVPRAYESAGTLRGMLTLLVEQCPKENGRAKAALDYLEHSRYRDYETALAYLSDSSAVCEKQIREVLKREIQKTTALTCH
;
A
#
# COMPACT_ATOMS: atom_id res chain seq x y z
N MET A 1 -7.97 -30.77 -42.83
CA MET A 1 -7.97 -29.29 -42.70
C MET A 1 -8.42 -28.81 -41.32
N PHE A 2 -9.45 -29.40 -40.70
CA PHE A 2 -9.91 -29.02 -39.36
C PHE A 2 -8.85 -29.16 -38.25
N TYR A 3 -8.07 -30.24 -38.23
CA TYR A 3 -7.03 -30.46 -37.20
C TYR A 3 -5.92 -29.41 -37.22
N SER A 4 -5.56 -28.88 -38.39
CA SER A 4 -4.55 -27.81 -38.50
C SER A 4 -5.08 -26.49 -37.94
N ILE A 5 -6.36 -26.19 -38.14
CA ILE A 5 -7.01 -24.98 -37.58
C ILE A 5 -7.09 -25.08 -36.06
N ILE A 6 -7.47 -26.25 -35.54
CA ILE A 6 -7.53 -26.50 -34.09
C ILE A 6 -6.14 -26.38 -33.45
N GLY A 7 -5.11 -26.90 -34.12
CA GLY A 7 -3.72 -26.77 -33.66
C GLY A 7 -3.24 -25.33 -33.59
N ILE A 8 -3.54 -24.51 -34.61
CA ILE A 8 -3.20 -23.08 -34.63
C ILE A 8 -3.97 -22.33 -33.53
N ALA A 9 -5.25 -22.62 -33.35
CA ALA A 9 -6.07 -22.00 -32.30
C ALA A 9 -5.53 -22.29 -30.89
N LEU A 10 -5.13 -23.53 -30.62
CA LEU A 10 -4.53 -23.93 -29.35
C LEU A 10 -3.17 -23.24 -29.10
N LEU A 11 -2.34 -23.12 -30.14
CA LEU A 11 -1.07 -22.41 -30.06
C LEU A 11 -1.27 -20.93 -29.72
N LEU A 12 -2.20 -20.25 -30.39
CA LEU A 12 -2.52 -18.85 -30.11
C LEU A 12 -3.09 -18.64 -28.71
N LEU A 13 -3.99 -19.52 -28.25
CA LEU A 13 -4.52 -19.52 -26.89
C LEU A 13 -3.40 -19.64 -25.85
N SER A 14 -2.46 -20.57 -26.05
CA SER A 14 -1.33 -20.75 -25.14
C SER A 14 -0.37 -19.56 -25.12
N ALA A 15 -0.12 -18.93 -26.26
CA ALA A 15 0.73 -17.74 -26.35
C ALA A 15 0.09 -16.54 -25.63
N VAL A 16 -1.23 -16.37 -25.77
CA VAL A 16 -1.99 -15.30 -25.11
C VAL A 16 -2.01 -15.47 -23.60
N THR A 17 -2.20 -16.69 -23.08
CA THR A 17 -2.20 -16.94 -21.63
C THR A 17 -0.83 -16.70 -21.00
N ILE A 18 0.25 -17.12 -21.66
CA ILE A 18 1.63 -16.86 -21.20
C ILE A 18 1.93 -15.36 -21.22
N ALA A 19 1.55 -14.64 -22.28
CA ALA A 19 1.72 -13.19 -22.35
C ALA A 19 0.92 -12.46 -21.25
N CYS A 20 -0.31 -12.89 -20.98
CA CYS A 20 -1.11 -12.35 -19.86
C CYS A 20 -0.44 -12.60 -18.50
N MET A 21 0.07 -13.81 -18.25
CA MET A 21 0.79 -14.13 -17.01
C MET A 21 2.04 -13.27 -16.84
N VAL A 22 2.86 -13.10 -17.88
CA VAL A 22 4.08 -12.27 -17.80
C VAL A 22 3.75 -10.79 -17.59
N VAL A 23 2.71 -10.27 -18.26
CA VAL A 23 2.27 -8.89 -18.03
C VAL A 23 1.73 -8.73 -16.60
N PHE A 24 1.00 -9.72 -16.09
CA PHE A 24 0.48 -9.69 -14.73
C PHE A 24 1.63 -9.75 -13.70
N GLU A 25 2.60 -10.65 -13.87
CA GLU A 25 3.81 -10.69 -13.02
C GLU A 25 4.64 -9.41 -13.10
N VAL A 26 4.84 -8.83 -14.28
CA VAL A 26 5.57 -7.56 -14.41
C VAL A 26 4.81 -6.41 -13.74
N ARG A 27 3.48 -6.42 -13.79
CA ARG A 27 2.64 -5.45 -13.07
C ARG A 27 2.72 -5.67 -11.56
N ASP A 28 2.65 -6.91 -11.10
CA ASP A 28 2.74 -7.28 -9.70
C ASP A 28 4.12 -6.96 -9.10
N HIS A 29 5.19 -7.27 -9.83
CA HIS A 29 6.57 -6.97 -9.46
C HIS A 29 6.86 -5.45 -9.47
N LYS A 30 6.12 -4.63 -10.23
CA LYS A 30 6.20 -3.16 -10.13
C LYS A 30 5.43 -2.60 -8.92
N VAL A 31 4.48 -3.34 -8.38
CA VAL A 31 3.74 -2.99 -7.16
C VAL A 31 4.52 -3.45 -5.91
N GLY A 32 5.22 -4.59 -5.97
CA GLY A 32 5.87 -5.22 -4.82
C GLY A 32 7.31 -4.79 -4.48
N LYS A 33 7.91 -3.81 -5.16
CA LYS A 33 9.29 -3.37 -4.88
C LYS A 33 9.38 -1.85 -4.73
N PRO A 34 9.30 -1.28 -3.51
CA PRO A 34 9.90 0.03 -3.30
C PRO A 34 11.41 -0.16 -3.48
N LEU A 35 11.97 0.27 -4.61
CA LEU A 35 13.43 0.35 -4.72
C LEU A 35 13.93 1.31 -3.62
N PRO A 36 14.71 0.83 -2.64
CA PRO A 36 15.29 1.68 -1.61
C PRO A 36 16.48 2.38 -2.26
N GLY A 37 16.27 3.56 -2.83
CA GLY A 37 17.42 4.27 -3.41
C GLY A 37 17.16 5.51 -4.24
N LYS A 38 15.93 5.76 -4.68
CA LYS A 38 15.61 7.04 -5.31
C LYS A 38 14.30 7.55 -4.76
N ARG A 39 14.39 8.35 -3.69
CA ARG A 39 13.33 9.26 -3.25
C ARG A 39 13.10 10.27 -4.39
N LYS A 40 12.42 9.83 -5.46
CA LYS A 40 11.88 10.71 -6.48
C LYS A 40 11.04 11.71 -5.72
N PHE A 41 11.33 13.00 -5.88
CA PHE A 41 10.63 14.11 -5.25
C PHE A 41 9.13 13.81 -5.23
N GLN A 42 8.66 13.33 -4.08
CA GLN A 42 7.34 12.75 -3.96
C GLN A 42 6.39 13.93 -3.82
N LYS A 43 5.33 13.96 -4.63
CA LYS A 43 4.35 15.03 -4.53
C LYS A 43 3.84 15.05 -3.07
N PRO A 44 4.02 16.17 -2.34
CA PRO A 44 3.58 16.25 -0.97
C PRO A 44 2.07 16.08 -0.93
N TYR A 45 1.57 15.49 0.15
CA TYR A 45 0.12 15.37 0.34
C TYR A 45 -0.54 16.73 0.39
N SER A 46 -1.80 16.80 -0.05
CA SER A 46 -2.61 17.98 0.19
C SER A 46 -2.80 18.18 1.69
N GLN A 47 -2.88 19.44 2.13
CA GLN A 47 -3.08 19.76 3.55
C GLN A 47 -4.38 19.16 4.09
N ALA A 48 -5.41 19.06 3.24
CA ALA A 48 -6.66 18.38 3.56
C ALA A 48 -6.48 16.89 3.88
N PHE A 49 -5.54 16.21 3.20
CA PHE A 49 -5.20 14.81 3.47
C PHE A 49 -4.47 14.69 4.83
N LEU A 50 -3.48 15.56 5.07
CA LEU A 50 -2.73 15.58 6.33
C LEU A 50 -3.62 15.87 7.54
N ASP A 51 -4.66 16.71 7.39
CA ASP A 51 -5.65 16.96 8.44
C ASP A 51 -6.63 15.77 8.62
N ALA A 52 -6.82 14.96 7.58
CA ALA A 52 -7.67 13.77 7.66
C ALA A 52 -6.99 12.59 8.37
N VAL A 53 -5.65 12.47 8.30
CA VAL A 53 -4.88 11.41 8.96
C VAL A 53 -5.20 11.27 10.47
N PRO A 54 -5.07 12.32 11.30
CA PRO A 54 -5.36 12.20 12.72
C PRO A 54 -6.85 11.92 12.99
N ARG A 55 -7.76 12.49 12.20
CA ARG A 55 -9.21 12.24 12.32
C ARG A 55 -9.58 10.80 12.01
N ALA A 56 -8.99 10.24 10.96
CA ALA A 56 -9.16 8.84 10.59
C ALA A 56 -8.59 7.90 11.67
N TYR A 57 -7.46 8.27 12.28
CA TYR A 57 -6.90 7.50 13.40
C TYR A 57 -7.79 7.53 14.64
N GLU A 58 -8.31 8.70 15.01
CA GLU A 58 -9.22 8.85 16.14
C GLU A 58 -10.54 8.11 15.92
N SER A 59 -11.04 8.10 14.68
CA SER A 59 -12.25 7.35 14.30
C SER A 59 -12.03 5.83 14.32
N ALA A 60 -10.93 5.33 13.76
CA ALA A 60 -10.70 3.90 13.61
C ALA A 60 -10.06 3.24 14.84
N GLY A 61 -9.31 4.00 15.63
CA GLY A 61 -8.59 3.54 16.82
C GLY A 61 -7.47 2.51 16.56
N THR A 62 -7.17 2.24 15.28
CA THR A 62 -6.12 1.31 14.82
C THR A 62 -5.45 1.84 13.56
N LEU A 63 -4.17 1.51 13.36
CA LEU A 63 -3.42 1.92 12.16
C LEU A 63 -4.05 1.38 10.86
N ARG A 64 -4.55 0.14 10.87
CA ARG A 64 -5.20 -0.49 9.70
C ARG A 64 -6.52 0.16 9.34
N GLY A 65 -7.36 0.45 10.34
CA GLY A 65 -8.62 1.14 10.12
C GLY A 65 -8.41 2.59 9.66
N MET A 66 -7.39 3.28 10.19
CA MET A 66 -6.98 4.61 9.69
C MET A 66 -6.63 4.57 8.21
N LEU A 67 -5.79 3.61 7.79
CA LEU A 67 -5.41 3.46 6.38
C LEU A 67 -6.60 3.14 5.49
N THR A 68 -7.53 2.31 5.97
CA THR A 68 -8.78 2.00 5.24
C THR A 68 -9.63 3.25 5.04
N LEU A 69 -9.84 4.05 6.09
CA LEU A 69 -10.58 5.32 6.00
C LEU A 69 -9.89 6.32 5.09
N LEU A 70 -8.56 6.40 5.11
CA LEU A 70 -7.81 7.27 4.21
C LEU A 70 -7.95 6.84 2.74
N VAL A 71 -8.02 5.53 2.48
CA VAL A 71 -8.24 5.00 1.13
C VAL A 71 -9.63 5.36 0.60
N GLU A 72 -10.65 5.31 1.47
CA GLU A 72 -12.03 5.66 1.15
C GLU A 72 -12.25 7.18 1.00
N GLN A 73 -11.74 7.98 1.95
CA GLN A 73 -11.97 9.42 2.01
C GLN A 73 -11.17 10.20 0.96
N CYS A 74 -10.02 9.69 0.53
CA CYS A 74 -9.09 10.42 -0.35
C CYS A 74 -8.68 9.62 -1.59
N PRO A 75 -9.61 9.31 -2.53
CA PRO A 75 -9.32 8.47 -3.69
C PRO A 75 -8.26 9.02 -4.64
N LYS A 76 -8.01 10.34 -4.61
CA LYS A 76 -6.99 11.00 -5.45
C LYS A 76 -5.55 10.81 -4.95
N GLU A 77 -5.36 10.60 -3.64
CA GLU A 77 -4.03 10.53 -3.00
C GLU A 77 -3.83 9.21 -2.22
N ASN A 78 -4.74 8.25 -2.37
CA ASN A 78 -4.75 7.00 -1.61
C ASN A 78 -3.72 5.95 -2.06
N GLY A 79 -2.98 6.15 -3.16
CA GLY A 79 -2.09 5.12 -3.70
C GLY A 79 -1.06 4.62 -2.68
N ARG A 80 -0.52 5.54 -1.86
CA ARG A 80 0.42 5.22 -0.78
C ARG A 80 -0.26 4.58 0.43
N ALA A 81 -1.45 5.06 0.80
CA ALA A 81 -2.25 4.47 1.87
C ALA A 81 -2.67 3.03 1.53
N LYS A 82 -2.98 2.77 0.25
CA LYS A 82 -3.28 1.43 -0.26
C LYS A 82 -2.06 0.52 -0.21
N ALA A 83 -0.88 1.00 -0.60
CA ALA A 83 0.36 0.22 -0.48
C ALA A 83 0.72 -0.10 0.98
N ALA A 84 0.52 0.86 1.89
CA ALA A 84 0.70 0.65 3.32
C ALA A 84 -0.30 -0.37 3.88
N LEU A 85 -1.57 -0.28 3.47
CA LEU A 85 -2.62 -1.23 3.88
C LEU A 85 -2.33 -2.64 3.35
N ASP A 86 -1.99 -2.74 2.07
CA ASP A 86 -1.65 -3.99 1.39
C ASP A 86 -0.46 -4.68 2.08
N TYR A 87 0.57 -3.91 2.48
CA TYR A 87 1.67 -4.45 3.27
C TYR A 87 1.19 -5.00 4.63
N LEU A 88 0.31 -4.32 5.35
CA LEU A 88 -0.19 -4.83 6.63
C LEU A 88 -1.09 -6.07 6.49
N GLU A 89 -1.77 -6.23 5.35
CA GLU A 89 -2.65 -7.36 5.07
C GLU A 89 -1.87 -8.59 4.61
N HIS A 90 -0.96 -8.42 3.65
CA HIS A 90 -0.32 -9.50 2.93
C HIS A 90 1.12 -9.77 3.36
N SER A 91 1.80 -8.83 4.04
CA SER A 91 3.17 -9.06 4.52
C SER A 91 3.20 -10.02 5.69
N ARG A 92 4.27 -10.83 5.75
CA ARG A 92 4.54 -11.76 6.84
C ARG A 92 4.82 -11.06 8.17
N TYR A 93 5.50 -9.91 8.13
CA TYR A 93 5.96 -9.21 9.33
C TYR A 93 4.93 -8.21 9.86
N ARG A 94 4.17 -7.58 8.95
CA ARG A 94 3.13 -6.59 9.30
C ARG A 94 3.65 -5.44 10.17
N ASP A 95 4.90 -5.06 9.96
CA ASP A 95 5.57 -4.03 10.74
C ASP A 95 4.96 -2.65 10.48
N TYR A 96 4.57 -1.96 11.55
CA TYR A 96 3.99 -0.61 11.45
C TYR A 96 4.99 0.41 10.90
N GLU A 97 6.28 0.30 11.25
CA GLU A 97 7.30 1.20 10.71
C GLU A 97 7.40 1.10 9.19
N THR A 98 7.36 -0.11 8.65
CA THR A 98 7.46 -0.35 7.21
C THR A 98 6.19 0.11 6.49
N ALA A 99 5.01 -0.17 7.05
CA ALA A 99 3.74 0.35 6.52
C ALA A 99 3.71 1.88 6.48
N LEU A 100 4.20 2.54 7.53
CA LEU A 100 4.28 3.98 7.60
C LEU A 100 5.35 4.57 6.66
N ALA A 101 6.42 3.83 6.38
CA ALA A 101 7.39 4.21 5.36
C ALA A 101 6.78 4.25 3.95
N TYR A 102 5.83 3.37 3.64
CA TYR A 102 5.06 3.45 2.39
C TYR A 102 4.13 4.66 2.35
N LEU A 103 3.59 5.05 3.51
CA LEU A 103 2.69 6.21 3.63
C LEU A 103 3.44 7.54 3.54
N SER A 104 4.71 7.61 3.97
CA SER A 104 5.50 8.85 4.04
C SER A 104 5.74 9.49 2.67
N ASP A 105 5.49 10.81 2.58
CA ASP A 105 5.82 11.64 1.42
C ASP A 105 7.20 12.31 1.54
N SER A 106 8.00 11.95 2.55
CA SER A 106 9.28 12.60 2.91
C SER A 106 9.16 14.08 3.34
N SER A 107 7.95 14.58 3.57
CA SER A 107 7.72 15.89 4.19
C SER A 107 7.91 15.80 5.70
N ALA A 108 8.57 16.80 6.29
CA ALA A 108 8.71 16.92 7.74
C ALA A 108 7.36 16.98 8.47
N VAL A 109 6.33 17.54 7.82
CA VAL A 109 4.98 17.65 8.39
C VAL A 109 4.32 16.27 8.50
N CYS A 110 4.38 15.50 7.41
CA CYS A 110 3.82 14.15 7.37
C CYS A 110 4.57 13.20 8.31
N GLU A 111 5.91 13.23 8.33
CA GLU A 111 6.70 12.41 9.24
C GLU A 111 6.39 12.70 10.71
N LYS A 112 6.22 13.96 11.08
CA LYS A 112 5.87 14.34 12.45
C LYS A 112 4.51 13.76 12.84
N GLN A 113 3.49 13.90 11.99
CA GLN A 113 2.16 13.34 12.25
C GLN A 113 2.18 11.81 12.34
N ILE A 114 2.84 11.15 11.38
CA ILE A 114 2.98 9.69 11.34
C ILE A 114 3.66 9.17 12.62
N ARG A 115 4.73 9.84 13.07
CA ARG A 115 5.46 9.46 14.29
C ARG A 115 4.60 9.60 15.54
N GLU A 116 3.76 10.62 15.63
CA GLU A 116 2.84 10.79 16.75
C GLU A 116 1.76 9.70 16.78
N VAL A 117 1.21 9.34 15.61
CA VAL A 117 0.27 8.21 15.50
C VAL A 117 0.93 6.89 15.93
N LEU A 118 2.17 6.64 15.46
CA LEU A 118 2.93 5.43 15.83
C LEU A 118 3.20 5.36 17.34
N LYS A 119 3.60 6.48 17.96
CA LYS A 119 3.80 6.53 19.41
C LYS A 119 2.52 6.16 20.16
N ARG A 120 1.36 6.65 19.72
CA ARG A 120 0.06 6.32 20.35
C ARG A 120 -0.28 4.83 20.20
N GLU A 121 -0.02 4.23 19.03
CA GLU A 121 -0.19 2.78 18.81
C GLU A 121 0.72 1.94 19.73
N ILE A 122 2.00 2.30 19.81
CA ILE A 122 2.98 1.60 20.67
C ILE A 122 2.57 1.74 22.14
N GLN A 123 2.23 2.95 22.60
CA GLN A 123 1.79 3.18 23.98
C GLN A 123 0.54 2.34 24.31
N LYS A 124 -0.43 2.28 23.40
CA LYS A 124 -1.64 1.47 23.56
C LYS A 124 -1.29 -0.02 23.66
N THR A 125 -0.43 -0.51 22.77
CA THR A 125 0.00 -1.91 22.76
C THR A 125 0.76 -2.26 24.04
N THR A 126 1.73 -1.44 24.45
CA THR A 126 2.50 -1.64 25.69
C THR A 126 1.62 -1.58 26.94
N ALA A 127 0.65 -0.67 26.99
CA ALA A 127 -0.30 -0.59 28.10
C ALA A 127 -1.19 -1.84 28.22
N LEU A 128 -1.53 -2.47 27.08
CA LEU A 128 -2.27 -3.73 27.03
C LEU A 128 -1.43 -4.94 27.46
N THR A 129 -0.10 -4.93 27.24
CA THR A 129 0.79 -6.05 27.60
C THR A 129 1.18 -6.06 29.08
N CYS A 130 1.00 -4.95 29.81
CA CYS A 130 1.35 -4.83 31.23
C CYS A 130 0.26 -5.32 32.20
N HIS A 131 -0.72 -6.08 31.73
CA HIS A 131 -1.86 -6.54 32.53
C HIS A 131 -1.89 -8.05 32.73
#